data_AF-A0A963Q6W9-F1
#
_entry.id   AF-A0A963Q6W9-F1
#
_cell.length_a   1.000
_cell.length_b   1.000
_cell.length_c   1.000
_cell.angle_alpha   90.00
_cell.angle_beta   90.00
_cell.angle_gamma   90.00
#
_symmetry.space_group_name_H-M   'P 1'
#
loop_
_entity.id
_entity.type
_entity.pdbx_description
1 polymer ?
#
loop_
_entity_poly.entity_id
_entity_poly.type
_entity_poly.pdbx_seq_one_letter_code
_entity_poly.pdbx_strand_id
1 'polypeptide(L)'
;GIIAPDGRDAMVQHAEQFSEAGIPFIFDPGQHLPRFDGAALRDFVGKASWIAVNDYEGKMLSDRTGWDTAEISRKVRGLIVTIGAQGSEVWIDGVKTHVPAVA
;
A
#
# COMPACT_ATOMS: atom_id res chain seq x y z
N GLY A 1 4.16 12.71 -2.37
CA GLY A 1 3.19 12.60 -3.48
C GLY A 1 2.24 11.45 -3.23
N ILE A 2 1.45 11.08 -4.25
CA ILE A 2 0.64 9.86 -4.27
C ILE A 2 0.83 9.18 -5.63
N ILE A 3 0.93 7.86 -5.63
CA ILE A 3 0.81 7.04 -6.82
C ILE A 3 -0.54 6.34 -6.72
N ALA A 4 -1.52 6.89 -7.43
CA ALA A 4 -2.87 6.34 -7.55
C ALA A 4 -2.96 5.51 -8.85
N PRO A 5 -4.08 4.81 -9.11
CA PRO A 5 -4.21 3.96 -10.30
C PRO A 5 -4.01 4.75 -11.61
N ASP A 6 -2.99 4.36 -12.38
CA ASP A 6 -2.69 4.83 -13.74
C ASP A 6 -2.12 3.66 -14.59
N GLY A 7 -1.63 3.93 -15.80
CA GLY A 7 -0.87 2.98 -16.60
C GLY A 7 0.25 2.33 -15.77
N ARG A 8 0.37 0.99 -15.86
CA ARG A 8 1.33 0.19 -15.08
C ARG A 8 2.73 0.80 -15.11
N ASP A 9 3.21 1.12 -16.31
CA ASP A 9 4.57 1.61 -16.50
C ASP A 9 4.75 3.02 -15.95
N ALA A 10 3.71 3.87 -16.01
CA ALA A 10 3.72 5.19 -15.37
C ALA A 10 3.79 5.07 -13.84
N MET A 11 3.04 4.15 -13.24
CA MET A 11 3.11 3.91 -11.80
C MET A 11 4.51 3.46 -11.34
N VAL A 12 5.15 2.56 -12.11
CA VAL A 12 6.52 2.12 -11.82
C VAL A 12 7.50 3.28 -11.97
N GLN A 13 7.43 4.02 -13.07
CA GLN A 13 8.29 5.17 -13.34
C GLN A 13 8.16 6.25 -12.25
N HIS A 14 6.95 6.55 -11.80
CA HIS A 14 6.73 7.53 -10.75
C HIS A 14 7.24 7.06 -9.39
N ALA A 15 7.16 5.76 -9.08
CA ALA A 15 7.76 5.21 -7.86
C ALA A 15 9.28 5.35 -7.86
N GLU A 16 9.92 5.09 -8.99
CA GLU A 16 11.36 5.29 -9.17
C GLU A 16 11.74 6.75 -8.99
N GLN A 17 11.05 7.66 -9.69
CA GLN A 17 11.30 9.11 -9.60
C GLN A 17 11.14 9.65 -8.19
N PHE A 18 10.06 9.27 -7.47
CA PHE A 18 9.87 9.70 -6.09
C PHE A 18 10.95 9.13 -5.17
N SER A 19 11.32 7.86 -5.34
CA SER A 19 12.36 7.21 -4.55
C SER A 19 13.73 7.85 -4.76
N GLU A 20 14.14 8.09 -6.02
CA GLU A 20 15.41 8.72 -6.38
C GLU A 20 15.50 10.16 -5.88
N ALA A 21 14.39 10.90 -5.92
CA ALA A 21 14.31 12.25 -5.39
C ALA A 21 14.21 12.34 -3.86
N GLY A 22 14.08 11.19 -3.16
CA GLY A 22 13.87 11.16 -1.71
C GLY A 22 12.53 11.75 -1.27
N ILE A 23 11.54 11.78 -2.16
CA ILE A 23 10.22 12.36 -1.90
C ILE A 23 9.29 11.26 -1.37
N PRO A 24 8.75 11.40 -0.14
CA PRO A 24 7.83 10.41 0.41
C PRO A 24 6.53 10.36 -0.39
N PHE A 25 6.01 9.16 -0.64
CA PHE A 25 4.74 8.97 -1.34
C PHE A 25 3.86 7.89 -0.71
N ILE A 26 2.56 8.01 -0.97
CA ILE A 26 1.55 7.01 -0.69
C ILE A 26 1.40 6.14 -1.95
N PHE A 27 1.46 4.82 -1.79
CA PHE A 27 1.10 3.87 -2.82
C PHE A 27 -0.37 3.45 -2.65
N ASP A 28 -1.19 3.78 -3.65
CA ASP A 28 -2.60 3.42 -3.75
C ASP A 28 -2.81 2.69 -5.09
N PRO A 29 -2.64 1.37 -5.13
CA PRO A 29 -2.67 0.62 -6.37
C PRO A 29 -4.08 0.45 -6.93
N GLY A 30 -5.12 0.60 -6.10
CA GLY A 30 -6.52 0.36 -6.43
C GLY A 30 -6.75 -0.83 -7.37
N GLN A 31 -7.54 -0.59 -8.41
CA GLN A 31 -7.87 -1.56 -9.46
C GLN A 31 -6.65 -2.12 -10.25
N HIS A 32 -5.46 -1.55 -10.12
CA HIS A 32 -4.26 -1.99 -10.82
C HIS A 32 -3.37 -2.93 -10.02
N LEU A 33 -3.63 -3.13 -8.72
CA LEU A 33 -2.93 -4.12 -7.90
C LEU A 33 -2.82 -5.51 -8.58
N PRO A 34 -3.87 -6.05 -9.24
CA PRO A 34 -3.79 -7.34 -9.92
C PRO A 34 -2.80 -7.40 -11.10
N ARG A 35 -2.36 -6.25 -11.63
CA ARG A 35 -1.44 -6.14 -12.77
C ARG A 35 0.04 -6.25 -12.38
N PHE A 36 0.35 -6.24 -11.08
CA PHE A 36 1.73 -6.33 -10.58
C PHE A 36 2.00 -7.70 -9.99
N ASP A 37 3.11 -8.32 -10.37
CA ASP A 37 3.56 -9.56 -9.72
C ASP A 37 4.08 -9.29 -8.29
N GLY A 38 4.42 -10.36 -7.58
CA GLY A 38 4.93 -10.26 -6.22
C GLY A 38 6.25 -9.49 -6.10
N ALA A 39 7.12 -9.53 -7.11
CA ALA A 39 8.39 -8.83 -7.07
C ALA A 39 8.18 -7.32 -7.22
N ALA A 40 7.34 -6.91 -8.18
CA ALA A 40 6.94 -5.52 -8.37
C ALA A 40 6.24 -4.97 -7.13
N LEU A 41 5.31 -5.71 -6.52
CA LEU A 41 4.63 -5.25 -5.30
C LEU A 41 5.58 -5.11 -4.11
N ARG A 42 6.54 -6.03 -3.95
CA ARG A 42 7.57 -5.90 -2.91
C ARG A 42 8.47 -4.68 -3.13
N ASP A 43 8.78 -4.36 -4.39
CA ASP A 43 9.54 -3.15 -4.75
C ASP A 43 8.74 -1.87 -4.43
N PHE A 44 7.45 -1.80 -4.79
CA PHE A 44 6.58 -0.69 -4.39
C PHE A 44 6.53 -0.51 -2.87
N VAL A 45 6.37 -1.61 -2.12
CA VAL A 45 6.36 -1.57 -0.65
C VAL A 45 7.70 -1.05 -0.10
N GLY A 46 8.83 -1.41 -0.71
CA GLY A 46 10.14 -0.93 -0.29
C GLY A 46 10.40 0.56 -0.57
N LYS A 47 9.73 1.14 -1.57
CA LYS A 47 9.87 2.54 -1.96
C LYS A 47 8.82 3.45 -1.29
N ALA A 48 7.64 2.93 -1.04
CA ALA A 48 6.52 3.70 -0.49
C ALA A 48 6.78 4.13 0.96
N SER A 49 6.31 5.33 1.32
CA SER A 49 6.29 5.76 2.73
C SER A 49 5.03 5.29 3.43
N TRP A 50 3.91 5.21 2.71
CA TRP A 50 2.62 4.73 3.20
C TRP A 50 1.94 3.92 2.11
N ILE A 51 1.05 3.01 2.52
CA ILE A 51 0.21 2.25 1.60
C ILE A 51 -1.24 2.43 2.03
N ALA A 52 -2.13 2.63 1.06
CA ALA A 52 -3.57 2.66 1.27
C ALA A 52 -4.22 1.62 0.35
N VAL A 53 -5.03 0.75 0.93
CA VAL A 53 -5.74 -0.34 0.25
C VAL A 53 -7.09 -0.58 0.92
N ASN A 54 -8.04 -1.17 0.21
CA ASN A 54 -9.17 -1.82 0.87
C ASN A 54 -8.82 -3.23 1.38
N ASP A 55 -9.74 -3.87 2.10
CA ASP A 55 -9.58 -5.21 2.66
C ASP A 55 -9.25 -6.27 1.60
N TYR A 56 -9.92 -6.21 0.44
CA TYR A 56 -9.65 -7.11 -0.69
C TYR A 56 -8.25 -6.91 -1.27
N GLU A 57 -7.87 -5.67 -1.55
CA GLU A 57 -6.55 -5.29 -2.05
C GLU A 57 -5.44 -5.62 -1.05
N GLY A 58 -5.66 -5.37 0.25
CA GLY A 58 -4.72 -5.69 1.32
C GLY A 58 -4.47 -7.20 1.43
N LYS A 59 -5.52 -8.01 1.28
CA LYS A 59 -5.37 -9.47 1.18
C LYS A 59 -4.58 -9.87 -0.05
N MET A 60 -4.88 -9.32 -1.22
CA MET A 60 -4.16 -9.63 -2.45
C MET A 60 -2.69 -9.18 -2.40
N LEU A 61 -2.41 -8.02 -1.80
CA LEU A 61 -1.06 -7.54 -1.56
C LEU A 61 -0.30 -8.54 -0.69
N SER A 62 -0.94 -9.02 0.38
CA SER A 62 -0.35 -10.00 1.28
C SER A 62 -0.05 -11.32 0.56
N ASP A 63 -1.04 -11.87 -0.16
CA ASP A 63 -0.92 -13.13 -0.90
C ASP A 63 0.20 -13.06 -1.97
N ARG A 64 0.33 -11.94 -2.69
CA ARG A 64 1.34 -11.79 -3.76
C ARG A 64 2.74 -11.50 -3.24
N THR A 65 2.85 -10.70 -2.18
CA THR A 65 4.16 -10.36 -1.59
C THR A 65 4.71 -11.49 -0.73
N GLY A 66 3.83 -12.31 -0.14
CA GLY A 66 4.16 -13.32 0.86
C GLY A 66 4.35 -12.73 2.25
N TRP A 67 3.86 -11.50 2.49
CA TRP A 67 3.95 -10.80 3.77
C TRP A 67 2.55 -10.56 4.33
N ASP A 68 2.35 -10.75 5.63
CA ASP A 68 1.10 -10.32 6.24
C ASP A 68 1.04 -8.79 6.43
N THR A 69 -0.14 -8.26 6.79
CA THR A 69 -0.37 -6.84 7.03
C THR A 69 0.60 -6.24 8.06
N ALA A 70 0.95 -7.01 9.10
CA ALA A 70 1.88 -6.57 10.13
C ALA A 70 3.30 -6.47 9.59
N GLU A 71 3.75 -7.46 8.80
CA GLU A 71 5.05 -7.47 8.12
C GLU A 71 5.18 -6.35 7.08
N ILE A 72 4.14 -6.09 6.29
CA ILE A 72 4.11 -4.96 5.36
C ILE A 72 4.23 -3.64 6.13
N SER A 73 3.48 -3.47 7.22
CA SER A 73 3.51 -2.24 8.02
C SER A 73 4.86 -1.96 8.70
N ARG A 74 5.74 -2.96 8.83
CA ARG A 74 7.12 -2.80 9.32
C ARG A 74 8.09 -2.30 8.23
N LYS A 75 7.68 -2.29 6.96
CA LYS A 75 8.50 -1.87 5.81
C LYS A 75 8.16 -0.45 5.34
N VAL A 76 7.01 0.07 5.77
CA VAL A 76 6.52 1.41 5.49
C VAL A 76 6.27 2.16 6.79
N ARG A 77 6.03 3.47 6.74
CA ARG A 77 5.69 4.24 7.95
C ARG A 77 4.28 3.92 8.47
N GLY A 78 3.40 3.46 7.58
CA GLY A 78 2.12 2.91 7.95
C GLY A 78 1.35 2.34 6.77
N LEU A 79 0.43 1.44 7.08
CA LEU A 79 -0.48 0.79 6.13
C LEU A 79 -1.91 1.02 6.58
N ILE A 80 -2.74 1.57 5.68
CA ILE A 80 -4.16 1.81 5.89
C ILE A 80 -4.93 0.74 5.13
N VAL A 81 -5.81 0.03 5.82
CA VAL A 81 -6.74 -0.94 5.25
C VAL A 81 -8.16 -0.46 5.51
N THR A 82 -8.88 -0.02 4.48
CA THR A 82 -10.29 0.39 4.61
C THR A 82 -11.22 -0.82 4.59
N ILE A 83 -12.21 -0.87 5.48
CA ILE A 83 -13.13 -2.00 5.68
C ILE A 83 -14.59 -1.53 5.50
N GLY A 84 -14.85 -0.80 4.42
CA GLY A 84 -16.18 -0.28 4.08
C GLY A 84 -16.87 0.41 5.26
N ALA A 85 -18.09 -0.03 5.60
CA ALA A 85 -18.89 0.54 6.68
C ALA A 85 -18.31 0.35 8.10
N GLN A 86 -17.28 -0.51 8.26
CA GLN A 86 -16.62 -0.71 9.55
C GLN A 86 -15.55 0.36 9.83
N GLY A 87 -15.20 1.20 8.85
CA GLY A 87 -14.15 2.20 8.98
C GLY A 87 -12.83 1.70 8.39
N SER A 88 -11.73 1.80 9.14
CA SER A 88 -10.41 1.35 8.67
C SER A 88 -9.54 0.79 9.79
N GLU A 89 -8.47 0.11 9.40
CA GLU A 89 -7.36 -0.28 10.25
C GLU A 89 -6.12 0.51 9.83
N VAL A 90 -5.44 1.09 10.82
CA VAL A 90 -4.15 1.75 10.65
C VAL A 90 -3.09 0.87 11.31
N TRP A 91 -2.16 0.37 10.51
CA TRP A 91 -1.07 -0.49 10.94
C TRP A 91 0.24 0.28 10.94
N ILE A 92 0.94 0.30 12.07
CA ILE A 92 2.25 0.95 12.23
C ILE A 92 3.15 0.00 13.02
N ASP A 93 4.29 -0.38 12.44
CA ASP A 93 5.27 -1.26 13.08
C ASP A 93 4.67 -2.58 13.62
N GLY A 94 3.73 -3.15 12.86
CA GLY A 94 2.99 -4.36 13.23
C GLY A 94 1.86 -4.16 14.24
N VAL A 95 1.65 -2.95 14.76
CA VAL A 95 0.58 -2.62 15.69
C VAL A 95 -0.63 -2.10 14.91
N LYS A 96 -1.78 -2.73 15.13
CA LYS A 96 -3.06 -2.31 14.56
C LYS A 96 -3.80 -1.34 15.48
N THR A 97 -4.28 -0.25 14.91
CA THR A 97 -5.29 0.65 15.50
C THR A 97 -6.54 0.64 14.63
N HIS A 98 -7.70 0.37 15.22
CA HIS A 98 -8.97 0.48 14.50
C HIS A 98 -9.51 1.91 14.55
N VAL A 99 -9.93 2.44 13.40
CA VAL A 99 -10.58 3.74 13.26
C VAL A 99 -12.02 3.51 12.80
N PRO A 100 -13.03 3.81 13.63
CA PRO A 100 -14.42 3.55 13.28
C PRO A 100 -14.90 4.49 12.17
N ALA A 101 -15.89 4.05 11.38
CA ALA A 101 -16.60 4.92 10.45
C ALA A 101 -17.36 6.04 11.18
N VAL A 102 -17.45 7.20 10.56
CA VAL A 102 -18.25 8.33 11.07
C VAL A 102 -19.67 8.22 10.51
N ALA A 103 -20.66 8.39 11.38
CA ALA A 103 -22.09 8.34 11.05
C ALA A 103 -22.59 9.62 10.39
#